data_AF-A0A0W8CTU3-F1
#
_entry.id   AF-A0A0W8CTU3-F1
#
_cell.length_a   1.000
_cell.length_b   1.000
_cell.length_c   1.000
_cell.angle_alpha   90.00
_cell.angle_beta   90.00
_cell.angle_gamma   90.00
#
_symmetry.space_group_name_H-M   'P 1'
#
loop_
_entity.id
_entity.type
_entity.pdbx_description
1 polymer ?
#
loop_
_entity_poly.entity_id
_entity_poly.type
_entity_poly.pdbx_seq_one_letter_code
_entity_poly.pdbx_strand_id
1 'polypeptide(L)'
;MGVDIESVPSTEVRELSHLPSFNPAIYTSAKAAADADALYKAGEGKWGTDEETFIGIIISSPVEHLRNIDAAYSKKYKKTNIIKAIKGEFKGAAQAALLFHVRMVFEPFELLADLFESTMKGLGTDEYGLSAAVVRYHAMLPQIKSAYKKMYGKELSKRIRGDTSGEYRDLLLAIVDSQ
;
A
#
# COMPACT_ATOMS: atom_id res chain seq x y z
N MET A 1 -2.97 24.70 5.64
CA MET A 1 -4.42 24.45 5.56
C MET A 1 -4.63 23.00 5.94
N GLY A 2 -5.05 22.75 7.18
CA GLY A 2 -5.49 21.41 7.57
C GLY A 2 -6.73 21.09 6.72
N VAL A 3 -6.75 19.90 6.13
CA VAL A 3 -8.00 19.39 5.56
C VAL A 3 -8.90 19.13 6.76
N ASP A 4 -9.87 20.02 6.98
CA ASP A 4 -10.91 19.79 7.97
C ASP A 4 -11.60 18.50 7.57
N ILE A 5 -11.49 17.47 8.40
CA ILE A 5 -12.07 16.16 8.11
C ILE A 5 -13.60 16.27 8.05
N GLU A 6 -14.16 17.33 8.64
CA GLU A 6 -15.56 17.74 8.53
C GLU A 6 -15.96 18.32 7.15
N SER A 7 -14.99 18.65 6.29
CA SER A 7 -15.24 19.19 4.94
C SER A 7 -15.38 18.11 3.85
N VAL A 8 -15.13 16.83 4.19
CA VAL A 8 -15.42 15.71 3.28
C VAL A 8 -16.94 15.57 3.18
N PRO A 9 -17.51 15.62 1.95
CA PRO A 9 -18.95 15.48 1.78
C PRO A 9 -19.46 14.23 2.48
N SER A 10 -20.49 14.37 3.32
CA SER A 10 -21.11 13.27 4.07
C SER A 10 -21.54 12.09 3.20
N THR A 11 -21.69 12.30 1.89
CA THR A 11 -21.93 11.29 0.85
C THR A 11 -20.72 10.37 0.62
N GLU A 12 -19.48 10.89 0.56
CA GLU A 12 -18.26 10.07 0.38
C GLU A 12 -17.92 9.26 1.65
N VAL A 13 -18.17 9.83 2.83
CA VAL A 13 -18.04 9.11 4.11
C VAL A 13 -19.11 8.02 4.24
N ARG A 14 -20.31 8.22 3.67
CA ARG A 14 -21.37 7.21 3.56
C ARG A 14 -21.00 6.08 2.61
N GLU A 15 -20.39 6.36 1.46
CA GLU A 15 -19.99 5.31 0.51
C GLU A 15 -18.94 4.35 1.09
N LEU A 16 -18.03 4.86 1.93
CA LEU A 16 -17.05 4.02 2.64
C LEU A 16 -17.66 3.21 3.81
N SER A 17 -18.85 3.57 4.30
CA SER A 17 -19.57 2.81 5.32
C SER A 17 -20.19 1.49 4.81
N HIS A 18 -20.20 1.30 3.48
CA HIS A 18 -20.64 0.07 2.82
C HIS A 18 -19.52 -0.93 2.57
N LEU A 19 -18.25 -0.52 2.76
CA LEU A 19 -17.15 -1.48 2.74
C LEU A 19 -17.33 -2.41 3.94
N PRO A 20 -17.32 -3.73 3.72
CA PRO A 20 -17.63 -4.65 4.80
C PRO A 20 -16.59 -4.49 5.90
N SER A 21 -17.06 -4.24 7.12
CA SER A 21 -16.21 -4.36 8.31
C SER A 21 -15.88 -5.83 8.53
N PHE A 22 -14.72 -6.11 9.14
CA PHE A 22 -14.34 -7.48 9.42
C PHE A 22 -15.31 -8.11 10.43
N ASN A 23 -16.09 -9.08 9.94
CA ASN A 23 -16.94 -9.94 10.74
C ASN A 23 -16.42 -11.39 10.69
N PRO A 24 -15.90 -11.96 11.80
CA PRO A 24 -15.33 -13.30 11.81
C PRO A 24 -16.34 -14.43 11.53
N ALA A 25 -17.66 -14.16 11.64
CA ALA A 25 -18.69 -15.11 11.25
C ALA A 25 -18.84 -15.22 9.71
N ILE A 26 -18.49 -14.17 8.97
CA ILE A 26 -18.50 -14.12 7.50
C ILE A 26 -17.11 -14.50 6.97
N TYR A 27 -16.08 -13.86 7.50
CA TYR A 27 -14.68 -14.00 7.09
C TYR A 27 -13.97 -15.09 7.89
N THR A 28 -14.49 -16.31 7.75
CA THR A 28 -13.94 -17.50 8.41
C THR A 28 -12.65 -17.97 7.75
N SER A 29 -11.88 -18.82 8.44
CA SER A 29 -10.73 -19.50 7.85
C SER A 29 -11.09 -20.36 6.62
N ALA A 30 -12.29 -20.96 6.62
CA ALA A 30 -12.81 -21.69 5.47
C ALA A 30 -13.07 -20.77 4.27
N LYS A 31 -13.65 -19.58 4.51
CA LYS A 31 -13.82 -18.56 3.46
C LYS A 31 -12.48 -18.07 2.92
N ALA A 32 -11.50 -17.83 3.80
CA ALA A 32 -10.16 -17.42 3.38
C ALA A 32 -9.47 -18.48 2.50
N ALA A 33 -9.60 -19.76 2.86
CA ALA A 33 -9.11 -20.86 2.03
C ALA A 33 -9.84 -20.97 0.68
N ALA A 34 -11.16 -20.76 0.66
CA ALA A 34 -11.95 -20.76 -0.57
C ALA A 34 -11.57 -19.58 -1.49
N ASP A 35 -11.35 -18.39 -0.92
CA ASP A 35 -10.92 -17.21 -1.67
C ASP A 35 -9.49 -17.34 -2.19
N ALA A 36 -8.58 -17.96 -1.41
CA ALA A 36 -7.25 -18.29 -1.89
C ALA A 36 -7.29 -19.23 -3.10
N ASP A 37 -8.18 -20.23 -3.08
CA ASP A 37 -8.39 -21.13 -4.23
C ASP A 37 -8.98 -20.39 -5.43
N ALA A 38 -9.92 -19.46 -5.19
CA ALA A 38 -10.53 -18.67 -6.23
C ALA A 38 -9.49 -17.72 -6.87
N LEU A 39 -8.65 -17.04 -6.08
CA LEU A 39 -7.55 -16.22 -6.59
C LEU A 39 -6.58 -17.03 -7.45
N TYR A 40 -6.19 -18.23 -7.00
CA TYR A 40 -5.29 -19.08 -7.78
C TYR A 40 -5.92 -19.48 -9.10
N LYS A 41 -7.18 -19.94 -9.09
CA LYS A 41 -7.92 -20.30 -10.31
C LYS A 41 -8.15 -19.11 -11.24
N ALA A 42 -8.22 -17.89 -10.70
CA ALA A 42 -8.38 -16.67 -11.47
C ALA A 42 -7.06 -16.16 -12.07
N GLY A 43 -5.90 -16.53 -11.53
CA GLY A 43 -4.57 -16.15 -12.02
C GLY A 43 -3.70 -17.37 -12.34
N GLU A 44 -2.71 -17.62 -11.49
CA GLU A 44 -1.62 -18.60 -11.70
C GLU A 44 -2.07 -20.03 -12.05
N GLY A 45 -3.33 -20.40 -11.79
CA GLY A 45 -3.92 -21.70 -12.10
C GLY A 45 -4.50 -21.84 -13.52
N LYS A 46 -4.45 -20.80 -14.35
CA LYS A 46 -4.95 -20.80 -15.73
C LYS A 46 -4.03 -19.98 -16.65
N TRP A 47 -4.26 -20.10 -17.96
CA TRP A 47 -3.63 -19.19 -18.93
C TRP A 47 -4.42 -17.88 -19.01
N GLY A 48 -3.74 -16.77 -18.75
CA GLY A 48 -4.35 -15.44 -18.68
C GLY A 48 -5.16 -15.22 -17.39
N THR A 49 -5.55 -13.98 -17.14
CA THR A 49 -6.14 -13.57 -15.85
C THR A 49 -7.64 -13.39 -15.95
N ASP A 50 -8.41 -13.93 -15.01
CA ASP A 50 -9.77 -13.49 -14.69
C ASP A 50 -9.69 -12.28 -13.76
N GLU A 51 -9.54 -11.09 -14.36
CA GLU A 51 -9.29 -9.84 -13.63
C GLU A 51 -10.46 -9.47 -12.70
N GLU A 52 -11.70 -9.70 -13.12
CA GLU A 52 -12.89 -9.36 -12.34
C GLU A 52 -12.93 -10.14 -11.02
N THR A 53 -12.75 -11.46 -11.09
CA THR A 53 -12.72 -12.31 -9.88
C THR A 53 -11.52 -11.95 -9.00
N PHE A 54 -10.35 -11.76 -9.61
CA PHE A 54 -9.11 -11.47 -8.86
C PHE A 54 -9.22 -10.13 -8.12
N ILE A 55 -9.56 -9.06 -8.83
CA ILE A 55 -9.70 -7.71 -8.27
C ILE A 55 -10.85 -7.69 -7.25
N GLY A 56 -11.98 -8.31 -7.58
CA GLY A 56 -13.16 -8.38 -6.72
C GLY A 56 -12.83 -8.97 -5.35
N ILE A 57 -12.09 -10.09 -5.31
CA ILE A 57 -11.66 -10.70 -4.04
C ILE A 57 -10.72 -9.76 -3.28
N ILE A 58 -9.69 -9.20 -3.93
CA ILE A 58 -8.71 -8.35 -3.26
C ILE A 58 -9.35 -7.10 -2.65
N ILE A 59 -10.15 -6.37 -3.43
CA ILE A 59 -10.68 -5.05 -3.03
C ILE A 59 -11.84 -5.17 -2.03
N SER A 60 -12.64 -6.24 -2.09
CA SER A 60 -13.76 -6.43 -1.14
C SER A 60 -13.37 -7.14 0.15
N SER A 61 -12.10 -7.57 0.29
CA SER A 61 -11.60 -8.23 1.50
C SER A 61 -11.21 -7.20 2.57
N PRO A 62 -11.80 -7.28 3.78
CA PRO A 62 -11.28 -6.52 4.91
C PRO A 62 -9.84 -6.91 5.23
N VAL A 63 -9.10 -6.01 5.87
CA VAL A 63 -7.66 -6.13 6.17
C VAL A 63 -7.30 -7.50 6.76
N GLU A 64 -8.01 -7.94 7.80
CA GLU A 64 -7.76 -9.22 8.48
C GLU A 64 -8.06 -10.41 7.57
N HIS A 65 -9.13 -10.33 6.77
CA HIS A 65 -9.48 -11.38 5.82
C HIS A 65 -8.43 -11.49 4.71
N LEU A 66 -7.96 -10.37 4.16
CA LEU A 66 -6.93 -10.35 3.13
C LEU A 66 -5.61 -10.98 3.63
N ARG A 67 -5.25 -10.76 4.89
CA ARG A 67 -4.11 -11.45 5.54
C ARG A 67 -4.36 -12.95 5.66
N ASN A 68 -5.57 -13.36 6.03
CA ASN A 68 -5.93 -14.78 6.12
C ASN A 68 -5.91 -15.46 4.74
N ILE A 69 -6.35 -14.77 3.69
CA ILE A 69 -6.25 -15.24 2.30
C ILE A 69 -4.77 -15.42 1.95
N ASP A 70 -3.90 -14.42 2.17
CA ASP A 70 -2.47 -14.53 1.83
C ASP A 70 -1.79 -15.70 2.55
N ALA A 71 -2.12 -15.92 3.82
CA ALA A 71 -1.62 -17.05 4.59
C ALA A 71 -2.10 -18.40 4.02
N ALA A 72 -3.39 -18.52 3.68
CA ALA A 72 -3.95 -19.73 3.08
C ALA A 72 -3.36 -19.99 1.67
N TYR A 73 -3.23 -18.93 0.86
CA TYR A 73 -2.66 -18.95 -0.47
C TYR A 73 -1.21 -19.42 -0.44
N SER A 74 -0.38 -18.77 0.37
CA SER A 74 1.05 -19.09 0.52
C SER A 74 1.29 -20.50 1.07
N LYS A 75 0.40 -20.99 1.95
CA LYS A 75 0.47 -22.34 2.50
C LYS A 75 0.14 -23.41 1.45
N LYS A 76 -0.88 -23.17 0.63
CA LYS A 76 -1.38 -24.15 -0.35
C LYS A 76 -0.58 -24.15 -1.65
N TYR A 77 -0.26 -22.96 -2.15
CA TYR A 77 0.42 -22.75 -3.42
C TYR A 77 1.88 -22.40 -3.16
N LYS A 78 2.76 -23.40 -3.30
CA LYS A 78 4.19 -23.27 -2.93
C LYS A 78 4.90 -22.19 -3.78
N LYS A 79 5.80 -21.45 -3.11
CA LYS A 79 6.71 -20.42 -3.67
C LYS A 79 6.07 -19.10 -4.10
N THR A 80 4.78 -18.90 -3.85
CA THR A 80 4.04 -17.67 -4.19
C THR A 80 3.41 -17.03 -2.94
N ASN A 81 2.90 -15.81 -3.10
CA ASN A 81 2.05 -15.05 -2.19
C ASN A 81 1.23 -14.06 -3.03
N ILE A 82 0.28 -13.34 -2.45
CA ILE A 82 -0.61 -12.45 -3.22
C ILE A 82 0.19 -11.38 -3.97
N ILE A 83 1.23 -10.80 -3.37
CA ILE A 83 2.10 -9.81 -4.02
C ILE A 83 2.77 -10.38 -5.27
N LYS A 84 3.26 -11.62 -5.22
CA LYS A 84 3.89 -12.30 -6.35
C LYS A 84 2.87 -12.64 -7.44
N ALA A 85 1.69 -13.13 -7.06
CA ALA A 85 0.61 -13.40 -7.99
C ALA A 85 0.23 -12.12 -8.77
N ILE A 86 0.03 -10.99 -8.09
CA ILE A 86 -0.26 -9.71 -8.75
C ILE A 86 0.86 -9.31 -9.72
N LYS A 87 2.13 -9.54 -9.37
CA LYS A 87 3.27 -9.24 -10.25
C LYS A 87 3.34 -10.11 -11.51
N GLY A 88 2.84 -11.33 -11.46
CA GLY A 88 2.77 -12.24 -12.60
C GLY A 88 1.58 -11.94 -13.51
N GLU A 89 0.43 -11.63 -12.91
CA GLU A 89 -0.86 -11.57 -13.61
C GLU A 89 -1.23 -10.19 -14.17
N PHE A 90 -0.69 -9.11 -13.62
CA PHE A 90 -1.05 -7.74 -14.02
C PHE A 90 0.15 -6.93 -14.49
N LYS A 91 -0.11 -5.90 -15.31
CA LYS A 91 0.89 -4.91 -15.75
C LYS A 91 0.35 -3.49 -15.65
N GLY A 92 1.25 -2.51 -15.71
CA GLY A 92 0.90 -1.09 -15.80
C GLY A 92 0.12 -0.58 -14.58
N ALA A 93 -0.88 0.27 -14.81
CA ALA A 93 -1.61 0.96 -13.75
C ALA A 93 -2.38 0.01 -12.82
N ALA A 94 -2.99 -1.05 -13.36
CA ALA A 94 -3.72 -2.03 -12.56
C ALA A 94 -2.79 -2.77 -11.58
N GLN A 95 -1.61 -3.19 -12.05
CA GLN A 95 -0.58 -3.80 -11.21
C GLN A 95 -0.14 -2.83 -10.10
N ALA A 96 0.14 -1.57 -10.44
CA ALA A 96 0.57 -0.57 -9.48
C ALA A 96 -0.49 -0.33 -8.39
N ALA A 97 -1.77 -0.21 -8.77
CA ALA A 97 -2.87 0.00 -7.84
C ALA A 97 -3.08 -1.20 -6.90
N LEU A 98 -3.11 -2.42 -7.45
CA LEU A 98 -3.26 -3.64 -6.65
C LEU A 98 -2.07 -3.84 -5.71
N LEU A 99 -0.84 -3.64 -6.19
CA LEU A 99 0.35 -3.72 -5.34
C LEU A 99 0.32 -2.68 -4.22
N PHE A 100 -0.06 -1.44 -4.52
CA PHE A 100 -0.20 -0.42 -3.49
C PHE A 100 -1.22 -0.84 -2.43
N HIS A 101 -2.40 -1.31 -2.84
CA HIS A 101 -3.45 -1.77 -1.93
C HIS A 101 -2.98 -2.92 -1.02
N VAL A 102 -2.47 -4.02 -1.59
CA VAL A 102 -2.09 -5.18 -0.78
C VAL A 102 -0.85 -4.92 0.07
N ARG A 103 0.11 -4.10 -0.41
CA ARG A 103 1.29 -3.75 0.37
C ARG A 103 0.96 -2.77 1.50
N MET A 104 0.00 -1.85 1.32
CA MET A 104 -0.52 -1.04 2.42
C MET A 104 -1.09 -1.92 3.54
N VAL A 105 -1.64 -3.09 3.21
CA VAL A 105 -2.08 -4.07 4.19
C VAL A 105 -0.88 -4.82 4.77
N PHE A 106 -0.03 -5.45 3.95
CA PHE A 106 0.97 -6.39 4.45
C PHE A 106 2.23 -5.74 5.02
N GLU A 107 2.70 -4.67 4.40
CA GLU A 107 4.00 -4.03 4.64
C GLU A 107 3.93 -2.50 4.41
N PRO A 108 3.05 -1.78 5.14
CA PRO A 108 2.76 -0.37 4.86
C PRO A 108 4.00 0.52 4.96
N PHE A 109 4.87 0.31 5.94
CA PHE A 109 6.01 1.20 6.14
C PHE A 109 7.12 0.96 5.11
N GLU A 110 7.32 -0.28 4.67
CA GLU A 110 8.19 -0.62 3.56
C GLU A 110 7.68 -0.04 2.23
N LEU A 111 6.37 -0.14 1.97
CA LEU A 111 5.74 0.49 0.82
C LEU A 111 5.92 2.01 0.83
N LEU A 112 5.65 2.65 1.98
CA LEU A 112 5.76 4.10 2.08
C LEU A 112 7.22 4.54 1.99
N ALA A 113 8.18 3.78 2.52
CA ALA A 113 9.59 4.05 2.30
C ALA A 113 9.97 4.00 0.81
N ASP A 114 9.47 3.00 0.06
CA ASP A 114 9.62 2.94 -1.40
C ASP A 114 8.95 4.14 -2.10
N LEU A 115 7.77 4.56 -1.65
CA LEU A 115 7.08 5.74 -2.18
C LEU A 115 7.96 6.99 -2.01
N PHE A 116 8.48 7.24 -0.82
CA PHE A 116 9.41 8.34 -0.59
C PHE A 116 10.65 8.24 -1.49
N GLU A 117 11.29 7.07 -1.59
CA GLU A 117 12.44 6.92 -2.49
C GLU A 117 12.06 7.19 -3.95
N SER A 118 10.88 6.75 -4.40
CA SER A 118 10.45 6.97 -5.79
C SER A 118 10.34 8.44 -6.18
N THR A 119 10.05 9.33 -5.22
CA THR A 119 9.97 10.78 -5.46
C THR A 119 11.33 11.45 -5.59
N MET A 120 12.39 10.83 -5.08
CA MET A 120 13.74 11.41 -5.06
C MET A 120 14.72 10.64 -5.95
N LYS A 121 14.34 9.45 -6.44
CA LYS A 121 15.21 8.60 -7.25
C LYS A 121 15.28 9.11 -8.68
N GLY A 122 16.47 9.44 -9.14
CA GLY A 122 16.73 9.78 -10.55
C GLY A 122 17.38 11.16 -10.67
N LEU A 123 17.19 11.78 -11.84
CA LEU A 123 17.62 13.16 -12.06
C LEU A 123 16.47 14.09 -11.69
N GLY A 124 16.71 14.95 -10.70
CA GLY A 124 15.69 15.82 -10.12
C GLY A 124 14.82 15.11 -9.08
N THR A 125 13.89 15.88 -8.53
CA THR A 125 12.96 15.44 -7.49
C THR A 125 11.54 15.64 -8.02
N ASP A 126 10.66 14.66 -7.81
CA ASP A 126 9.22 14.88 -7.89
C ASP A 126 8.77 15.65 -6.64
N GLU A 127 8.92 16.98 -6.70
CA GLU A 127 8.62 17.87 -5.57
C GLU A 127 7.15 17.78 -5.14
N TYR A 128 6.23 17.61 -6.10
CA TYR A 128 4.81 17.43 -5.79
C TYR A 128 4.58 16.12 -5.03
N GLY A 129 5.10 15.00 -5.55
CA GLY A 129 4.99 13.70 -4.92
C GLY A 129 5.62 13.67 -3.52
N LEU A 130 6.82 14.25 -3.37
CA LEU A 130 7.51 14.33 -2.09
C LEU A 130 6.72 15.17 -1.08
N SER A 131 6.24 16.35 -1.47
CA SER A 131 5.40 17.19 -0.61
C SER A 131 4.10 16.51 -0.21
N ALA A 132 3.42 15.88 -1.17
CA ALA A 132 2.18 15.15 -0.92
C ALA A 132 2.42 13.98 0.05
N ALA A 133 3.51 13.24 -0.09
CA ALA A 133 3.87 12.15 0.81
C ALA A 133 4.17 12.65 2.23
N VAL A 134 4.96 13.72 2.38
CA VAL A 134 5.28 14.31 3.69
C VAL A 134 4.01 14.75 4.42
N VAL A 135 3.10 15.44 3.73
CA VAL A 135 1.85 15.93 4.34
C VAL A 135 0.90 14.78 4.64
N ARG A 136 0.64 13.89 3.66
CA ARG A 136 -0.34 12.80 3.79
C ARG A 136 0.04 11.80 4.87
N TYR A 137 1.32 11.50 5.00
CA TYR A 137 1.81 10.47 5.92
C TYR A 137 2.55 11.04 7.13
N HIS A 138 2.35 12.33 7.44
CA HIS A 138 2.98 13.02 8.56
C HIS A 138 2.90 12.21 9.88
N ALA A 139 1.71 11.71 10.22
CA ALA A 139 1.48 10.94 11.45
C ALA A 139 2.21 9.57 11.50
N MET A 140 2.69 9.07 10.36
CA MET A 140 3.39 7.79 10.24
C MET A 140 4.90 7.97 9.99
N LEU A 141 5.40 9.21 9.94
CA LEU A 141 6.80 9.49 9.64
C LEU A 141 7.80 8.79 10.57
N PRO A 142 7.58 8.63 11.89
CA PRO A 142 8.50 7.88 12.74
C PRO A 142 8.74 6.44 12.27
N GLN A 143 7.67 5.73 11.90
CA GLN A 143 7.74 4.35 11.40
C GLN A 143 8.34 4.30 10.00
N ILE A 144 7.96 5.25 9.13
CA ILE A 144 8.51 5.36 7.77
C ILE A 144 10.01 5.63 7.81
N LYS A 145 10.49 6.53 8.68
CA LYS A 145 11.93 6.82 8.87
C LYS A 145 12.69 5.55 9.26
N SER A 146 12.14 4.76 10.19
CA SER A 146 12.72 3.49 10.63
C SER A 146 12.81 2.46 9.49
N ALA A 147 11.71 2.26 8.76
CA ALA A 147 11.67 1.36 7.61
C ALA A 147 12.62 1.81 6.50
N TYR A 148 12.62 3.10 6.16
CA TYR A 148 13.49 3.68 5.15
C TYR A 148 14.96 3.47 5.49
N LYS A 149 15.38 3.73 6.74
CA LYS A 149 16.75 3.47 7.19
C LYS A 149 17.13 2.00 7.06
N LYS A 150 16.24 1.08 7.44
CA LYS A 150 16.47 -0.36 7.33
C LYS A 150 16.64 -0.82 5.89
N MET A 151 15.85 -0.26 4.96
CA MET A 151 15.85 -0.65 3.55
C MET A 151 17.00 -0.04 2.75
N TYR A 152 17.27 1.26 2.96
CA TYR A 152 18.18 2.04 2.12
C TYR A 152 19.51 2.38 2.81
N GLY A 153 19.67 2.05 4.09
CA GLY A 153 20.89 2.31 4.86
C GLY A 153 21.16 3.79 5.13
N LYS A 154 20.20 4.68 4.84
CA LYS A 154 20.32 6.13 4.97
C LYS A 154 19.09 6.69 5.69
N GLU A 155 19.26 7.70 6.53
CA GLU A 155 18.14 8.41 7.15
C GLU A 155 17.31 9.14 6.08
N LEU A 156 15.97 9.08 6.18
CA LEU A 156 15.07 9.77 5.25
C LEU A 156 15.34 11.29 5.22
N SER A 157 15.57 11.93 6.37
CA SER A 157 15.91 13.36 6.42
C SER A 157 17.23 13.67 5.71
N LYS A 158 18.24 12.79 5.82
CA LYS A 158 19.50 12.92 5.06
C LYS A 158 19.30 12.67 3.57
N ARG A 159 18.34 11.82 3.18
CA ARG A 159 17.97 11.62 1.78
C ARG A 159 17.35 12.90 1.22
N ILE A 160 16.32 13.44 1.87
CA ILE A 160 15.62 14.68 1.46
C ILE A 160 16.60 15.85 1.38
N ARG A 161 17.45 16.03 2.40
CA ARG A 161 18.46 17.09 2.44
C ARG A 161 19.42 17.07 1.24
N GLY A 162 19.74 15.88 0.73
CA GLY A 162 20.67 15.71 -0.39
C GLY A 162 20.03 15.89 -1.76
N ASP A 163 18.70 15.77 -1.84
CA ASP A 163 17.93 15.83 -3.09
C ASP A 163 17.29 17.20 -3.33
N THR A 164 17.00 17.92 -2.24
CA THR A 164 16.29 19.20 -2.27
C THR A 164 17.21 20.34 -1.79
N SER A 165 16.85 21.59 -2.13
CA SER A 165 17.62 22.78 -1.74
C SER A 165 16.75 23.96 -1.32
N GLY A 166 17.38 25.02 -0.82
CA GLY A 166 16.71 26.26 -0.43
C GLY A 166 15.65 26.10 0.66
N GLU A 167 14.69 27.02 0.67
CA GLU A 167 13.58 27.06 1.63
C GLU A 167 12.68 25.83 1.54
N TYR A 168 12.52 25.27 0.35
CA TYR A 168 11.74 24.05 0.13
C TYR A 168 12.29 22.88 0.96
N ARG A 169 13.61 22.64 0.88
CA ARG A 169 14.30 21.64 1.71
C ARG A 169 14.06 21.91 3.19
N ASP A 170 14.27 23.15 3.62
CA ASP A 170 14.23 23.49 5.03
C ASP A 170 12.83 23.30 5.61
N LEU A 171 11.78 23.59 4.83
CA LEU A 171 10.40 23.30 5.18
C LEU A 171 10.13 21.78 5.30
N LEU A 172 10.54 20.98 4.32
CA LEU A 172 10.35 19.52 4.38
C LEU A 172 11.04 18.93 5.61
N LEU A 173 12.27 19.36 5.89
CA LEU A 173 13.04 18.86 7.04
C LEU A 173 12.43 19.31 8.36
N ALA A 174 11.90 20.54 8.45
CA ALA A 174 11.19 21.00 9.63
C ALA A 174 9.99 20.10 9.97
N ILE A 175 9.24 19.64 8.95
CA ILE A 175 8.12 18.70 9.14
C ILE A 175 8.65 17.30 9.52
N VAL A 176 9.62 16.78 8.75
CA VAL A 176 10.13 15.41 8.91
C VAL A 176 10.88 15.19 10.22
N ASP A 177 11.48 16.24 10.77
CA ASP A 177 12.21 16.21 12.04
C ASP A 177 11.38 16.74 13.24
N SER A 178 10.14 17.19 13.03
CA SER A 178 9.22 17.59 14.12
C SER A 178 8.65 16.44 14.95
N GLN A 179 8.85 15.20 14.49
CA GLN A 179 8.31 13.96 15.06
C GLN A 179 9.43 13.06 15.58
#